data_AF-A0A327SAK5-F1
#
_entry.id   AF-A0A327SAK5-F1
#
_cell.length_a   1.000
_cell.length_b   1.000
_cell.length_c   1.000
_cell.angle_alpha   90.00
_cell.angle_beta   90.00
_cell.angle_gamma   90.00
#
_symmetry.space_group_name_H-M   'P 1'
#
loop_
_entity.id
_entity.type
_entity.pdbx_description
1 polymer ?
#
loop_
_entity_poly.entity_id
_entity_poly.type
_entity_poly.pdbx_seq_one_letter_code
_entity_poly.pdbx_strand_id
1 'polypeptide(L)'
;MKRTGKSLKRNFILILLIFMGLQSCDAQNYDLANIKFPLLKSSLAKYKLADNNLAELHYALLKSTDPGLMRFNKESFAGQTGGEYDNIAGKNVVYFFNDAKTNKIYGFNIETYTTPESRKLLKSLETLFGKPLMDQGKGDRHRFRIWDSPDKKTAYLLEYGLFSVNSGPKTESAKLMVVDKSANDLYTFRLGGGFMYYKNYLRAKEKKTGKYTFKDFAKEKNEEGIDYYLKNDNTIK
;
A
#
# COMPACT_ATOMS: atom_id res chain seq x y z
N MET A 1 -61.20 -25.34 -13.03
CA MET A 1 -59.94 -24.92 -13.68
C MET A 1 -59.10 -24.11 -12.68
N LYS A 2 -58.13 -24.74 -11.99
CA LYS A 2 -57.22 -24.07 -11.02
C LYS A 2 -55.83 -24.72 -11.10
N ARG A 3 -54.94 -24.16 -11.91
CA ARG A 3 -53.52 -24.57 -12.02
C ARG A 3 -52.65 -23.32 -12.26
N THR A 4 -52.53 -22.43 -11.27
CA THR A 4 -51.69 -21.22 -11.40
C THR A 4 -50.98 -20.78 -10.12
N GLY A 5 -51.02 -21.57 -9.03
CA GLY A 5 -50.38 -21.17 -7.75
C GLY A 5 -49.05 -21.86 -7.43
N LYS A 6 -48.73 -22.99 -8.06
CA LYS A 6 -47.62 -23.87 -7.61
C LYS A 6 -46.28 -23.62 -8.33
N SER A 7 -46.29 -23.13 -9.58
CA SER A 7 -45.04 -22.83 -10.31
C SER A 7 -44.41 -21.49 -9.91
N LEU A 8 -45.22 -20.46 -9.60
CA LEU A 8 -44.71 -19.17 -9.11
C LEU A 8 -43.94 -19.31 -7.79
N LYS A 9 -44.44 -20.11 -6.84
CA LYS A 9 -43.76 -20.35 -5.55
C LYS A 9 -42.43 -21.08 -5.71
N ARG A 10 -42.33 -22.03 -6.64
CA ARG A 10 -41.08 -22.77 -6.93
C ARG A 10 -40.03 -21.88 -7.59
N ASN A 11 -40.44 -21.00 -8.51
CA ASN A 11 -39.54 -20.05 -9.16
C ASN A 11 -39.05 -18.96 -8.19
N PHE A 12 -39.90 -18.52 -7.26
CA PHE A 12 -39.54 -17.51 -6.25
C PHE A 12 -38.51 -18.04 -5.23
N ILE A 13 -38.63 -19.29 -4.79
CA ILE A 13 -37.67 -19.94 -3.89
C ILE A 13 -36.30 -20.11 -4.58
N LEU A 14 -36.28 -20.44 -5.88
CA LEU A 14 -35.03 -20.55 -6.64
C LEU A 14 -34.30 -19.20 -6.76
N ILE A 15 -35.04 -18.11 -6.99
CA ILE A 15 -34.48 -16.75 -7.06
C ILE A 15 -33.89 -16.33 -5.70
N LEU A 16 -34.57 -16.63 -4.59
CA LEU A 16 -34.07 -16.36 -3.23
C LEU A 16 -32.77 -17.13 -2.92
N LEU A 17 -32.66 -18.39 -3.32
CA LEU A 17 -31.44 -19.19 -3.16
C LEU A 17 -30.27 -18.66 -4.00
N ILE A 18 -30.53 -18.18 -5.21
CA ILE A 18 -29.53 -17.55 -6.07
C ILE A 18 -29.04 -16.23 -5.45
N PHE A 19 -29.93 -15.41 -4.87
CA PHE A 19 -29.55 -14.19 -4.17
C PHE A 19 -28.72 -14.45 -2.89
N MET A 20 -29.02 -15.52 -2.14
CA MET A 20 -28.23 -15.93 -0.98
C MET A 20 -26.84 -16.45 -1.37
N GLY A 21 -26.72 -17.14 -2.51
CA GLY A 21 -25.43 -17.59 -3.05
C GLY A 21 -24.52 -16.43 -3.49
N LEU A 22 -25.10 -15.35 -4.03
CA LEU A 22 -24.34 -14.18 -4.48
C LEU A 22 -23.80 -13.32 -3.32
N GLN A 23 -24.42 -13.36 -2.13
CA GLN A 23 -23.90 -12.63 -0.96
C GLN A 23 -22.72 -13.33 -0.27
N SER A 24 -22.47 -14.61 -0.56
CA SER A 24 -21.43 -15.39 0.13
C SER A 24 -20.02 -15.27 -0.48
N CYS A 25 -19.85 -14.67 -1.66
CA CYS A 25 -18.53 -14.51 -2.30
C CYS A 25 -17.79 -13.22 -1.91
N ASP A 26 -18.48 -12.17 -1.48
CA ASP A 26 -17.83 -10.89 -1.16
C ASP A 26 -17.37 -10.76 0.30
N ALA A 27 -17.86 -11.62 1.20
CA ALA A 27 -17.55 -11.56 2.64
C ALA A 27 -16.13 -12.05 3.01
N GLN A 28 -15.33 -12.51 2.04
CA GLN A 28 -14.06 -13.19 2.33
C GLN A 28 -12.80 -12.32 2.16
N ASN A 29 -12.88 -11.16 1.50
CA ASN A 29 -11.71 -10.36 1.19
C ASN A 29 -11.57 -9.11 2.07
N TYR A 30 -10.40 -8.87 2.63
CA TYR A 30 -10.11 -7.69 3.45
C TYR A 30 -9.27 -6.69 2.67
N ASP A 31 -9.83 -5.50 2.48
CA ASP A 31 -9.21 -4.42 1.74
C ASP A 31 -8.30 -3.59 2.63
N LEU A 32 -7.01 -3.63 2.34
CA LEU A 32 -5.97 -2.94 3.11
C LEU A 32 -6.11 -1.41 3.07
N ALA A 33 -6.79 -0.85 2.06
CA ALA A 33 -7.05 0.60 2.01
C ALA A 33 -7.99 1.09 3.13
N ASN A 34 -8.76 0.17 3.73
CA ASN A 34 -9.72 0.48 4.80
C ASN A 34 -9.16 0.29 6.22
N ILE A 35 -7.90 -0.11 6.36
CA ILE A 35 -7.27 -0.28 7.67
C ILE A 35 -7.24 1.05 8.41
N LYS A 36 -7.65 1.03 9.67
CA LYS A 36 -7.42 2.10 10.64
C LYS A 36 -6.39 1.63 11.64
N PHE A 37 -5.37 2.45 11.87
CA PHE A 37 -4.33 2.14 12.83
C PHE A 37 -4.58 2.83 14.20
N PRO A 38 -4.04 2.24 15.28
CA PRO A 38 -3.44 0.91 15.33
C PRO A 38 -4.50 -0.21 15.20
N LEU A 39 -4.14 -1.29 14.52
CA LEU A 39 -5.01 -2.46 14.29
C LEU A 39 -4.65 -3.58 15.26
N LEU A 40 -5.63 -4.25 15.88
CA LEU A 40 -5.36 -5.41 16.71
C LEU A 40 -4.86 -6.59 15.86
N LYS A 41 -3.75 -7.25 16.23
CA LYS A 41 -3.23 -8.42 15.49
C LYS A 41 -4.29 -9.51 15.28
N SER A 42 -5.15 -9.71 16.28
CA SER A 42 -6.23 -10.71 16.24
C SER A 42 -7.25 -10.49 15.11
N SER A 43 -7.39 -9.26 14.58
CA SER A 43 -8.29 -9.00 13.44
C SER A 43 -7.84 -9.68 12.15
N LEU A 44 -6.57 -10.10 12.08
CA LEU A 44 -5.97 -10.77 10.93
C LEU A 44 -5.76 -12.27 11.14
N ALA A 45 -6.24 -12.84 12.26
CA ALA A 45 -5.98 -14.23 12.64
C ALA A 45 -6.38 -15.26 11.56
N LYS A 46 -7.40 -14.96 10.75
CA LYS A 46 -7.89 -15.85 9.68
C LYS A 46 -6.96 -15.97 8.46
N TYR A 47 -5.96 -15.09 8.32
CA TYR A 47 -5.14 -14.97 7.10
C TYR A 47 -3.74 -15.58 7.19
N LYS A 48 -3.56 -16.56 8.09
CA LYS A 48 -2.32 -17.36 8.27
C LYS A 48 -1.05 -16.50 8.17
N LEU A 49 -0.94 -15.53 9.07
CA LEU A 49 0.25 -14.70 9.16
C LEU A 49 1.43 -15.52 9.66
N ALA A 50 2.50 -15.61 8.87
CA ALA A 50 3.74 -16.26 9.27
C ALA A 50 4.67 -15.24 9.91
N ASP A 51 5.31 -15.60 11.02
CA ASP A 51 6.44 -14.82 11.53
C ASP A 51 7.57 -14.91 10.51
N ASN A 52 8.07 -13.76 10.05
CA ASN A 52 9.14 -13.71 9.07
C ASN A 52 10.53 -13.88 9.70
N ASN A 53 10.63 -14.10 11.02
CA ASN A 53 11.87 -14.13 11.82
C ASN A 53 12.78 -12.90 11.60
N LEU A 54 12.20 -11.84 11.05
CA LEU A 54 12.83 -10.56 10.77
C LEU A 54 12.09 -9.52 11.59
N ALA A 55 12.84 -8.79 12.39
CA ALA A 55 12.34 -7.64 13.11
C ALA A 55 12.86 -6.37 12.44
N GLU A 56 12.03 -5.35 12.38
CA GLU A 56 12.45 -4.00 12.02
C GLU A 56 12.24 -3.10 13.24
N LEU A 57 13.34 -2.57 13.79
CA LEU A 57 13.35 -1.94 15.11
C LEU A 57 12.83 -2.95 16.16
N HIS A 58 11.75 -2.60 16.86
CA HIS A 58 11.08 -3.47 17.84
C HIS A 58 9.80 -4.12 17.29
N TYR A 59 9.50 -3.98 15.99
CA TYR A 59 8.32 -4.54 15.34
C TYR A 59 8.65 -5.89 14.69
N ALA A 60 7.87 -6.92 15.03
CA ALA A 60 7.91 -8.20 14.33
C ALA A 60 7.22 -8.08 12.97
N LEU A 61 7.84 -8.61 11.92
CA LEU A 61 7.26 -8.64 10.58
C LEU A 61 6.43 -9.89 10.38
N LEU A 62 5.13 -9.70 10.23
CA LEU A 62 4.19 -10.78 9.93
C LEU A 62 3.92 -10.82 8.42
N LYS A 63 4.32 -11.89 7.77
CA LYS A 63 4.20 -12.09 6.32
C LYS A 63 2.91 -12.83 5.97
N SER A 64 2.25 -12.41 4.88
CA SER A 64 1.19 -13.21 4.26
C SER A 64 1.25 -13.15 2.74
N THR A 65 0.97 -14.29 2.12
CA THR A 65 0.73 -14.37 0.67
C THR A 65 -0.72 -14.77 0.34
N ASP A 66 -1.62 -14.65 1.33
CA ASP A 66 -3.03 -15.00 1.22
C ASP A 66 -3.76 -14.03 0.27
N PRO A 67 -4.38 -14.51 -0.83
CA PRO A 67 -5.12 -13.66 -1.76
C PRO A 67 -6.24 -12.83 -1.10
N GLY A 68 -6.82 -13.30 0.01
CA GLY A 68 -7.83 -12.57 0.78
C GLY A 68 -7.30 -11.32 1.49
N LEU A 69 -5.98 -11.19 1.66
CA LEU A 69 -5.30 -9.96 2.11
C LEU A 69 -4.64 -9.18 0.97
N MET A 70 -4.72 -9.67 -0.26
CA MET A 70 -4.06 -9.04 -1.41
C MET A 70 -4.97 -8.07 -2.14
N ARG A 71 -5.64 -7.19 -1.37
CA ARG A 71 -6.51 -6.15 -1.95
C ARG A 71 -6.22 -4.78 -1.39
N PHE A 72 -6.21 -3.79 -2.28
CA PHE A 72 -6.07 -2.39 -1.92
C PHE A 72 -6.98 -1.56 -2.82
N ASN A 73 -7.91 -0.82 -2.24
CA ASN A 73 -8.92 -0.04 -2.97
C ASN A 73 -9.74 -0.90 -3.95
N LYS A 74 -10.22 -2.05 -3.47
CA LYS A 74 -10.98 -3.06 -4.22
C LYS A 74 -10.20 -3.74 -5.36
N GLU A 75 -8.97 -3.32 -5.67
CA GLU A 75 -8.13 -3.98 -6.66
C GLU A 75 -7.38 -5.15 -6.02
N SER A 76 -7.29 -6.27 -6.75
CA SER A 76 -6.45 -7.39 -6.35
C SER A 76 -5.02 -7.18 -6.85
N PHE A 77 -4.06 -7.41 -5.96
CA PHE A 77 -2.63 -7.45 -6.28
C PHE A 77 -2.03 -8.85 -6.07
N ALA A 78 -2.87 -9.89 -5.95
CA ALA A 78 -2.37 -11.26 -5.93
C ALA A 78 -1.74 -11.61 -7.28
N GLY A 79 -0.51 -12.12 -7.24
CA GLY A 79 0.25 -12.45 -8.43
C GLY A 79 1.65 -12.93 -8.09
N GLN A 80 2.30 -13.53 -9.08
CA GLN A 80 3.70 -13.94 -9.01
C GLN A 80 4.34 -13.81 -10.39
N THR A 81 5.64 -13.56 -10.43
CA THR A 81 6.42 -13.80 -11.66
C THR A 81 6.68 -15.31 -11.78
N GLY A 82 6.92 -15.84 -12.98
CA GLY A 82 7.28 -17.26 -13.15
C GLY A 82 6.17 -18.29 -12.79
N GLY A 83 6.53 -19.57 -12.85
CA GLY A 83 5.66 -20.69 -12.48
C GLY A 83 5.65 -20.96 -10.97
N GLU A 84 4.69 -21.76 -10.48
CA GLU A 84 4.53 -22.08 -9.04
C GLU A 84 5.76 -22.74 -8.39
N TYR A 85 6.61 -23.40 -9.18
CA TYR A 85 7.85 -24.06 -8.74
C TYR A 85 9.12 -23.29 -9.10
N ASP A 86 8.99 -22.07 -9.60
CA ASP A 86 10.13 -21.23 -9.90
C ASP A 86 10.65 -20.61 -8.60
N ASN A 87 11.73 -21.17 -8.04
CA ASN A 87 12.35 -20.67 -6.81
C ASN A 87 12.89 -19.24 -6.95
N ILE A 88 12.96 -18.74 -8.18
CA ILE A 88 13.44 -17.42 -8.57
C ILE A 88 12.24 -16.46 -8.74
N ALA A 89 10.99 -16.94 -8.76
CA ALA A 89 9.78 -16.12 -8.85
C ALA A 89 9.56 -15.20 -7.64
N GLY A 90 9.26 -13.92 -7.92
CA GLY A 90 8.74 -12.98 -6.93
C GLY A 90 7.23 -13.14 -6.79
N LYS A 91 6.77 -13.72 -5.68
CA LYS A 91 5.35 -13.73 -5.31
C LYS A 91 4.99 -12.45 -4.55
N ASN A 92 3.96 -11.75 -4.99
CA ASN A 92 3.48 -10.55 -4.32
C ASN A 92 3.14 -10.88 -2.86
N VAL A 93 3.33 -9.93 -1.95
CA VAL A 93 3.32 -10.21 -0.52
C VAL A 93 2.89 -8.99 0.28
N VAL A 94 2.27 -9.24 1.43
CA VAL A 94 2.02 -8.23 2.46
C VAL A 94 2.83 -8.56 3.72
N TYR A 95 3.42 -7.53 4.33
CA TYR A 95 4.06 -7.59 5.64
C TYR A 95 3.33 -6.65 6.60
N PHE A 96 3.10 -7.06 7.85
CA PHE A 96 2.54 -6.19 8.90
C PHE A 96 3.57 -5.92 9.99
N PHE A 97 3.66 -4.68 10.46
CA PHE A 97 4.54 -4.27 11.57
C PHE A 97 3.80 -4.44 12.89
N ASN A 98 4.01 -5.58 13.53
CA ASN A 98 3.39 -5.88 14.82
C ASN A 98 4.34 -5.50 15.97
N ASP A 99 3.91 -4.57 16.82
CA ASP A 99 4.56 -4.33 18.10
C ASP A 99 4.21 -5.48 19.06
N ALA A 100 5.23 -6.27 19.43
CA ALA A 100 5.05 -7.42 20.30
C ALA A 100 4.56 -7.03 21.72
N LYS A 101 4.87 -5.81 22.19
CA LYS A 101 4.48 -5.34 23.53
C LYS A 101 2.99 -5.04 23.60
N THR A 102 2.46 -4.38 22.56
CA THR A 102 1.05 -3.97 22.53
C THR A 102 0.15 -4.91 21.75
N ASN A 103 0.73 -5.87 21.03
CA ASN A 103 0.05 -6.79 20.11
C ASN A 103 -0.83 -6.06 19.07
N LYS A 104 -0.35 -4.88 18.67
CA LYS A 104 -0.98 -4.00 17.70
C LYS A 104 -0.09 -3.84 16.48
N ILE A 105 -0.74 -3.70 15.34
CA ILE A 105 -0.15 -3.42 14.06
C ILE A 105 -0.22 -1.91 13.82
N TYR A 106 0.93 -1.30 13.52
CA TYR A 106 1.05 0.14 13.26
C TYR A 106 1.34 0.47 11.80
N GLY A 107 1.46 -0.55 10.95
CA GLY A 107 1.62 -0.36 9.53
C GLY A 107 1.61 -1.68 8.77
N PHE A 108 1.67 -1.58 7.45
CA PHE A 108 1.95 -2.70 6.57
C PHE A 108 2.74 -2.27 5.34
N ASN A 109 3.39 -3.25 4.70
CA ASN A 109 3.97 -3.10 3.37
C ASN A 109 3.25 -4.02 2.40
N ILE A 110 2.94 -3.51 1.20
CA ILE A 110 2.61 -4.31 0.03
C ILE A 110 3.82 -4.28 -0.89
N GLU A 111 4.32 -5.46 -1.26
CA GLU A 111 5.37 -5.59 -2.27
C GLU A 111 4.82 -6.37 -3.47
N THR A 112 4.86 -5.74 -4.64
CA THR A 112 4.47 -6.35 -5.92
C THR A 112 5.68 -6.47 -6.84
N TYR A 113 5.82 -7.64 -7.45
CA TYR A 113 6.89 -7.98 -8.37
C TYR A 113 6.39 -8.18 -9.82
N THR A 114 5.09 -7.99 -10.04
CA THR A 114 4.43 -8.16 -11.34
C THR A 114 3.93 -6.82 -11.88
N THR A 115 4.25 -6.51 -13.14
CA THR A 115 3.89 -5.23 -13.78
C THR A 115 2.39 -4.89 -13.68
N PRO A 116 1.44 -5.81 -13.98
CA PRO A 116 0.02 -5.48 -13.91
C PRO A 116 -0.42 -5.07 -12.50
N GLU A 117 0.01 -5.79 -11.47
CA GLU A 117 -0.36 -5.55 -10.07
C GLU A 117 0.31 -4.28 -9.53
N SER A 118 1.57 -4.02 -9.87
CA SER A 118 2.27 -2.78 -9.54
C SER A 118 1.53 -1.55 -10.09
N ARG A 119 1.09 -1.61 -11.36
CA ARG A 119 0.31 -0.53 -12.00
C ARG A 119 -1.06 -0.34 -11.35
N LYS A 120 -1.76 -1.43 -11.00
CA LYS A 120 -3.04 -1.37 -10.27
C LYS A 120 -2.86 -0.70 -8.90
N LEU A 121 -1.80 -1.05 -8.18
CA LEU A 121 -1.50 -0.46 -6.87
C LEU A 121 -1.23 1.04 -6.97
N LEU A 122 -0.41 1.46 -7.95
CA LEU A 122 -0.16 2.88 -8.20
C LEU A 122 -1.46 3.63 -8.54
N LYS A 123 -2.25 3.12 -9.49
CA LYS A 123 -3.52 3.73 -9.88
C LYS A 123 -4.50 3.83 -8.71
N SER A 124 -4.49 2.85 -7.81
CA SER A 124 -5.34 2.85 -6.62
C SER A 124 -5.01 4.00 -5.68
N LEU A 125 -3.73 4.28 -5.45
CA LEU A 125 -3.28 5.43 -4.66
C LEU A 125 -3.67 6.76 -5.30
N GLU A 126 -3.45 6.90 -6.61
CA GLU A 126 -3.83 8.10 -7.35
C GLU A 126 -5.35 8.33 -7.35
N THR A 127 -6.13 7.25 -7.40
CA THR A 127 -7.60 7.31 -7.31
C THR A 127 -8.07 7.74 -5.92
N LEU A 128 -7.47 7.19 -4.85
CA LEU A 128 -7.87 7.48 -3.47
C LEU A 128 -7.45 8.88 -3.02
N PHE A 129 -6.24 9.31 -3.40
CA PHE A 129 -5.59 10.47 -2.79
C PHE A 129 -5.26 11.58 -3.78
N GLY A 130 -5.43 11.34 -5.09
CA GLY A 130 -5.05 12.30 -6.12
C GLY A 130 -3.53 12.46 -6.21
N LYS A 131 -3.07 13.71 -6.35
CA LYS A 131 -1.64 14.02 -6.51
C LYS A 131 -0.86 13.79 -5.20
N PRO A 132 0.34 13.20 -5.28
CA PRO A 132 1.20 13.04 -4.11
C PRO A 132 1.67 14.38 -3.54
N LEU A 133 1.98 14.38 -2.24
CA LEU A 133 2.63 15.49 -1.53
C LEU A 133 4.10 15.68 -1.94
N MET A 134 4.73 14.60 -2.40
CA MET A 134 6.09 14.56 -2.94
C MET A 134 6.12 13.50 -4.03
N ASP A 135 6.75 13.81 -5.16
CA ASP A 135 6.98 12.86 -6.25
C ASP A 135 8.40 13.01 -6.79
N GLN A 136 9.31 12.25 -6.21
CA GLN A 136 10.75 12.39 -6.42
C GLN A 136 11.30 11.22 -7.24
N GLY A 137 12.18 11.50 -8.19
CA GLY A 137 12.85 10.48 -9.00
C GLY A 137 12.96 10.86 -10.47
N LYS A 138 13.63 10.00 -11.24
CA LYS A 138 13.96 10.29 -12.65
C LYS A 138 13.30 9.28 -13.60
N GLY A 139 12.33 9.76 -14.37
CA GLY A 139 11.55 8.93 -15.30
C GLY A 139 10.88 7.75 -14.61
N ASP A 140 10.73 6.64 -15.33
CA ASP A 140 9.97 5.47 -14.87
C ASP A 140 10.84 4.45 -14.09
N ARG A 141 12.11 4.79 -13.83
CA ARG A 141 13.07 3.81 -13.32
C ARG A 141 13.01 3.62 -11.81
N HIS A 142 12.94 4.70 -11.04
CA HIS A 142 12.75 4.67 -9.58
C HIS A 142 12.11 5.99 -9.13
N ARG A 143 10.88 5.90 -8.60
CA ARG A 143 10.09 7.02 -8.11
C ARG A 143 9.65 6.78 -6.69
N PHE A 144 9.73 7.83 -5.88
CA PHE A 144 9.34 7.87 -4.48
C PHE A 144 8.20 8.86 -4.33
N ARG A 145 7.03 8.35 -3.95
CA ARG A 145 5.82 9.15 -3.81
C ARG A 145 5.25 9.05 -2.42
N ILE A 146 4.77 10.17 -1.90
CA ILE A 146 4.17 10.24 -0.56
C ILE A 146 2.78 10.83 -0.63
N TRP A 147 1.83 10.18 0.03
CA TRP A 147 0.52 10.73 0.35
C TRP A 147 0.28 10.64 1.86
N ASP A 148 -0.65 11.46 2.34
CA ASP A 148 -1.22 11.34 3.67
C ASP A 148 -2.70 11.00 3.55
N SER A 149 -3.23 10.25 4.51
CA SER A 149 -4.67 10.13 4.72
C SER A 149 -5.31 11.51 4.89
N PRO A 150 -6.63 11.66 4.64
CA PRO A 150 -7.34 12.92 4.86
C PRO A 150 -7.18 13.48 6.27
N ASP A 151 -7.18 12.61 7.30
CA ASP A 151 -6.99 12.97 8.71
C ASP A 151 -5.51 13.16 9.12
N LYS A 152 -4.57 13.00 8.17
CA LYS A 152 -3.12 13.14 8.35
C LYS A 152 -2.47 12.18 9.33
N LYS A 153 -3.18 11.16 9.82
CA LYS A 153 -2.65 10.17 10.78
C LYS A 153 -1.87 9.05 10.12
N THR A 154 -2.10 8.77 8.84
CA THR A 154 -1.46 7.68 8.12
C THR A 154 -0.69 8.23 6.92
N ALA A 155 0.55 7.77 6.76
CA ALA A 155 1.38 8.05 5.61
C ALA A 155 1.38 6.86 4.65
N TYR A 156 1.36 7.15 3.35
CA TYR A 156 1.48 6.18 2.26
C TYR A 156 2.75 6.51 1.48
N LEU A 157 3.76 5.67 1.58
CA LEU A 157 5.08 5.84 0.98
C LEU A 157 5.25 4.79 -0.11
N LEU A 158 5.17 5.20 -1.37
CA LEU A 158 5.30 4.31 -2.53
C LEU A 158 6.68 4.47 -3.14
N GLU A 159 7.41 3.37 -3.22
CA GLU A 159 8.52 3.20 -4.15
C GLU A 159 8.00 2.45 -5.38
N TYR A 160 8.25 2.99 -6.56
CA TYR A 160 7.77 2.45 -7.83
C TYR A 160 8.85 2.53 -8.89
N GLY A 161 9.06 1.47 -9.66
CA GLY A 161 10.13 1.49 -10.65
C GLY A 161 10.29 0.21 -11.44
N LEU A 162 11.30 0.22 -12.31
CA LEU A 162 11.72 -0.92 -13.12
C LEU A 162 12.82 -1.67 -12.39
N PHE A 163 12.43 -2.71 -11.67
CA PHE A 163 13.34 -3.58 -10.93
C PHE A 163 13.55 -4.88 -11.69
N SER A 164 14.75 -5.45 -11.57
CA SER A 164 14.97 -6.84 -11.96
C SER A 164 15.02 -7.64 -10.67
N VAL A 165 14.05 -8.52 -10.46
CA VAL A 165 14.13 -9.45 -9.33
C VAL A 165 15.29 -10.43 -9.60
N ASN A 166 15.55 -10.81 -10.86
CA ASN A 166 16.55 -11.83 -11.21
C ASN A 166 17.18 -11.71 -12.61
N SER A 167 17.94 -10.63 -12.89
CA SER A 167 18.75 -10.42 -14.10
C SER A 167 18.04 -10.54 -15.47
N GLY A 168 16.73 -10.81 -15.51
CA GLY A 168 15.87 -10.85 -16.69
C GLY A 168 15.28 -9.46 -17.04
N PRO A 169 14.33 -9.39 -18.02
CA PRO A 169 13.76 -8.11 -18.42
C PRO A 169 13.16 -7.40 -17.21
N LYS A 170 13.44 -6.10 -17.10
CA LYS A 170 13.00 -5.30 -15.95
C LYS A 170 11.47 -5.34 -15.90
N THR A 171 10.94 -5.72 -14.74
CA THR A 171 9.51 -5.70 -14.46
C THR A 171 9.20 -4.46 -13.63
N GLU A 172 8.01 -3.90 -13.81
CA GLU A 172 7.58 -2.82 -12.92
C GLU A 172 7.22 -3.44 -11.58
N SER A 173 7.90 -2.99 -10.54
CA SER A 173 7.67 -3.41 -9.16
C SER A 173 7.28 -2.21 -8.32
N ALA A 174 6.50 -2.48 -7.27
CA ALA A 174 6.07 -1.46 -6.34
C ALA A 174 6.22 -1.94 -4.90
N LYS A 175 6.64 -1.04 -4.04
CA LYS A 175 6.65 -1.22 -2.59
C LYS A 175 5.87 -0.07 -1.97
N LEU A 176 4.65 -0.35 -1.54
CA LEU A 176 3.83 0.59 -0.78
C LEU A 176 4.00 0.29 0.70
N MET A 177 4.49 1.28 1.44
CA MET A 177 4.55 1.25 2.90
C MET A 177 3.45 2.16 3.45
N VAL A 178 2.58 1.63 4.29
CA VAL A 178 1.49 2.37 4.94
C VAL A 178 1.71 2.35 6.44
N VAL A 179 1.87 3.52 7.05
CA VAL A 179 2.35 3.64 8.44
C VAL A 179 1.51 4.65 9.22
N ASP A 180 1.13 4.28 10.43
CA ASP A 180 0.60 5.17 11.45
C ASP A 180 1.69 6.13 11.92
N LYS A 181 1.46 7.44 11.77
CA LYS A 181 2.44 8.45 12.17
C LYS A 181 2.64 8.54 13.68
N SER A 182 1.73 7.99 14.49
CA SER A 182 1.92 7.89 15.94
C SER A 182 3.02 6.89 16.33
N ALA A 183 3.30 5.90 15.48
CA ALA A 183 4.49 5.05 15.56
C ALA A 183 5.70 5.81 15.00
N ASN A 184 6.11 6.86 15.73
CA ASN A 184 7.07 7.85 15.26
C ASN A 184 8.43 7.25 14.86
N ASP A 185 8.87 6.21 15.56
CA ASP A 185 10.13 5.53 15.26
C ASP A 185 10.08 4.79 13.91
N LEU A 186 9.01 4.03 13.68
CA LEU A 186 8.74 3.36 12.41
C LEU A 186 8.56 4.37 11.27
N TYR A 187 7.73 5.40 11.47
CA TYR A 187 7.52 6.44 10.45
C TYR A 187 8.83 7.16 10.08
N THR A 188 9.60 7.57 11.09
CA THR A 188 10.89 8.26 10.90
C THR A 188 11.94 7.37 10.23
N PHE A 189 11.93 6.06 10.52
CA PHE A 189 12.78 5.06 9.88
C PHE A 189 12.39 4.89 8.40
N ARG A 190 11.09 4.81 8.08
CA ARG A 190 10.59 4.68 6.70
C ARG A 190 10.82 5.92 5.82
N LEU A 191 11.03 7.08 6.42
CA LEU A 191 11.49 8.28 5.73
C LEU A 191 13.01 8.28 5.40
N GLY A 192 13.65 7.11 5.40
CA GLY A 192 15.02 6.91 4.90
C GLY A 192 15.10 6.76 3.38
N GLY A 193 16.32 6.55 2.86
CA GLY A 193 16.57 6.29 1.44
C GLY A 193 16.00 7.38 0.52
N GLY A 194 15.26 6.98 -0.52
CA GLY A 194 14.61 7.92 -1.46
C GLY A 194 13.53 8.82 -0.84
N PHE A 195 13.03 8.50 0.36
CA PHE A 195 12.09 9.35 1.09
C PHE A 195 12.78 10.40 1.99
N MET A 196 14.12 10.40 2.07
CA MET A 196 14.89 11.36 2.89
C MET A 196 14.62 12.82 2.49
N TYR A 197 14.32 13.08 1.22
CA TYR A 197 13.96 14.43 0.77
C TYR A 197 12.74 14.97 1.51
N TYR A 198 11.73 14.12 1.71
CA TYR A 198 10.54 14.48 2.49
C TYR A 198 10.86 14.69 3.96
N LYS A 199 11.74 13.87 4.53
CA LYS A 199 12.21 14.04 5.92
C LYS A 199 12.86 15.40 6.14
N ASN A 200 13.68 15.84 5.20
CA ASN A 200 14.31 17.16 5.25
C ASN A 200 13.29 18.29 5.13
N TYR A 201 12.29 18.13 4.25
CA TYR A 201 11.15 19.04 4.17
C TYR A 201 10.38 19.13 5.50
N LEU A 202 10.05 17.99 6.13
CA LEU A 202 9.31 17.99 7.41
C LEU A 202 10.08 18.75 8.50
N ARG A 203 11.40 18.54 8.61
CA ARG A 203 12.26 19.28 9.54
C ARG A 203 12.32 20.78 9.25
N ALA A 204 12.33 21.16 7.98
CA ALA A 204 12.28 22.57 7.59
C ALA A 204 10.90 23.17 7.93
N LYS A 205 9.83 22.42 7.67
CA LYS A 205 8.45 22.84 7.92
C LYS A 205 8.16 23.13 9.39
N GLU A 206 8.74 22.38 10.32
CA GLU A 206 8.62 22.62 11.76
C GLU A 206 9.04 24.05 12.18
N LYS A 207 9.92 24.68 11.38
CA LYS A 207 10.43 26.05 11.62
C LYS A 207 9.66 27.13 10.86
N LYS A 208 8.64 26.76 10.09
CA LYS A 208 7.89 27.66 9.22
C LYS A 208 6.48 27.87 9.77
N THR A 209 5.98 29.09 9.67
CA THR A 209 4.59 29.42 10.03
C THR A 209 3.70 29.37 8.80
N GLY A 210 2.48 28.84 8.96
CA GLY A 210 1.48 28.81 7.88
C GLY A 210 1.67 27.67 6.87
N LYS A 211 1.08 27.83 5.68
CA LYS A 211 1.12 26.80 4.64
C LYS A 211 2.50 26.76 4.00
N TYR A 212 3.25 25.70 4.28
CA TYR A 212 4.55 25.43 3.68
C TYR A 212 4.53 24.04 3.05
N THR A 213 4.68 24.00 1.73
CA THR A 213 4.61 22.78 0.91
C THR A 213 6.00 22.26 0.56
N PHE A 214 6.07 21.01 0.09
CA PHE A 214 7.33 20.45 -0.41
C PHE A 214 7.87 21.28 -1.59
N LYS A 215 6.98 21.83 -2.43
CA LYS A 215 7.35 22.72 -3.54
C LYS A 215 8.02 24.01 -3.07
N ASP A 216 7.51 24.60 -1.99
CA ASP A 216 8.11 25.81 -1.41
C ASP A 216 9.51 25.49 -0.89
N PHE A 217 9.64 24.37 -0.18
CA PHE A 217 10.94 23.87 0.28
C PHE A 217 11.94 23.60 -0.84
N ALA A 218 11.52 22.93 -1.91
CA ALA A 218 12.38 22.64 -3.05
C ALA A 218 12.88 23.93 -3.74
N LYS A 219 12.03 24.96 -3.82
CA LYS A 219 12.40 26.28 -4.36
C LYS A 219 13.40 27.01 -3.47
N GLU A 220 13.14 27.09 -2.16
CA GLU A 220 14.08 27.70 -1.21
C GLU A 220 15.45 27.02 -1.28
N LYS A 221 15.49 25.69 -1.34
CA LYS A 221 16.75 24.94 -1.47
C LYS A 221 17.46 25.21 -2.79
N ASN A 222 16.73 25.35 -3.88
CA ASN A 222 17.33 25.73 -5.15
C ASN A 222 17.93 27.15 -5.11
N GLU A 223 17.28 28.10 -4.45
CA GLU A 223 17.80 29.46 -4.24
C GLU A 223 19.07 29.48 -3.36
N GLU A 224 19.18 28.54 -2.42
CA GLU A 224 20.40 28.28 -1.63
C GLU A 224 21.52 27.54 -2.41
N GLY A 225 21.31 27.25 -3.71
CA GLY A 225 22.28 26.52 -4.54
C GLY A 225 22.19 24.98 -4.45
N ILE A 226 21.11 24.46 -3.86
CA ILE A 226 20.85 23.02 -3.67
C ILE A 226 19.71 22.57 -4.60
N ASP A 227 20.05 22.31 -5.87
CA ASP A 227 19.08 22.09 -6.96
C ASP A 227 18.40 20.71 -6.96
N TYR A 228 18.99 19.71 -6.28
CA TYR A 228 18.57 18.32 -6.42
C TYR A 228 17.16 18.03 -5.87
N TYR A 229 16.62 18.88 -5.00
CA TYR A 229 15.23 18.78 -4.53
C TYR A 229 14.24 19.16 -5.64
N LEU A 230 14.59 20.14 -6.47
CA LEU A 230 13.74 20.64 -7.56
C LEU A 230 13.91 19.79 -8.82
N LYS A 231 15.16 19.46 -9.18
CA LYS A 231 15.51 18.70 -10.39
C LYS A 231 14.86 17.32 -10.48
N ASN A 232 14.61 16.72 -9.32
CA ASN A 232 14.02 15.39 -9.22
C ASN A 232 12.52 15.43 -8.87
N ASP A 233 11.93 16.62 -8.69
CA ASP A 233 10.51 16.78 -8.37
C ASP A 233 9.66 16.78 -9.65
N ASN A 234 8.73 15.83 -9.73
CA ASN A 234 7.82 15.70 -10.88
C ASN A 234 6.45 16.34 -10.65
N THR A 235 6.21 16.92 -9.47
CA THR A 235 5.01 17.71 -9.16
C THR A 235 5.15 19.18 -9.58
N ILE A 236 6.39 19.63 -9.80
CA ILE A 236 6.73 21.00 -10.20
C ILE A 236 7.04 20.98 -11.70
N LYS A 237 6.08 21.46 -12.50
CA LYS A 237 6.32 21.83 -13.90
C LYS A 237 6.77 23.27 -13.97
#